data_AF-A0A6A6C0P0-F1
#
_entry.id   AF-A0A6A6C0P0-F1
#
_cell.length_a   1.000
_cell.length_b   1.000
_cell.length_c   1.000
_cell.angle_alpha   90.00
_cell.angle_beta   90.00
_cell.angle_gamma   90.00
#
_symmetry.space_group_name_H-M   'P 1'
#
loop_
_entity.id
_entity.type
_entity.pdbx_description
1 polymer ?
#
loop_
_entity_poly.entity_id
_entity_poly.type
_entity_poly.pdbx_seq_one_letter_code
_entity_poly.pdbx_strand_id
1 'polypeptide(L)'
;MFGAFKPSAPLSGGLLWKIPWRLSSTRKLRQRRRLRRVDNVVSVLDSALKKSTSTQSQPQPQSEDKLPPSAAGTGATKADLQTTAEGQRLLSTTNTPTSQSTRRHGRGPLQGEFLPTSTPIPAQTPTGSITLQRPSSIPLLTRDSNTIKLIARWKAEMPTEQEMLPRDKYTMFDKKVRGYRKGVHKLPKWTRVSQRVNPPGF
;
A
#
# COMPACT_ATOMS: atom_id res chain seq x y z
N MET A 1 -70.97 -5.26 17.60
CA MET A 1 -70.19 -4.59 18.68
C MET A 1 -68.72 -4.62 18.32
N PHE A 2 -68.00 -3.51 18.51
CA PHE A 2 -66.52 -3.52 18.51
C PHE A 2 -66.05 -3.68 19.96
N GLY A 3 -65.15 -4.63 20.23
CA GLY A 3 -64.63 -4.89 21.57
C GLY A 3 -63.71 -3.77 22.08
N ALA A 4 -63.46 -3.76 23.40
CA ALA A 4 -62.68 -2.71 24.08
C ALA A 4 -61.20 -2.57 23.62
N PHE A 5 -60.71 -3.49 22.79
CA PHE A 5 -59.38 -3.47 22.21
C PHE A 5 -59.46 -3.26 20.70
N LYS A 6 -59.11 -2.05 20.23
CA LYS A 6 -58.78 -1.83 18.82
C LYS A 6 -57.50 -2.61 18.50
N PRO A 7 -57.47 -3.53 17.52
CA PRO A 7 -56.22 -4.14 17.09
C PRO A 7 -55.33 -3.04 16.49
N SER A 8 -54.24 -2.70 17.17
CA SER A 8 -53.19 -1.90 16.57
C SER A 8 -52.58 -2.71 15.42
N ALA A 9 -52.36 -2.05 14.27
CA ALA A 9 -51.63 -2.70 13.19
C ALA A 9 -50.26 -3.15 13.73
N PRO A 10 -49.84 -4.41 13.48
CA PRO A 10 -48.56 -4.89 13.99
C PRO A 10 -47.44 -3.98 13.46
N LEU A 11 -46.51 -3.60 14.34
CA LEU A 11 -45.39 -2.75 13.97
C LEU A 11 -44.42 -3.52 13.06
N SER A 12 -44.68 -3.50 11.74
CA SER A 12 -43.86 -4.06 10.65
C SER A 12 -42.47 -3.41 10.50
N GLY A 13 -42.01 -2.70 11.53
CA GLY A 13 -40.69 -2.11 11.69
C GLY A 13 -40.13 -2.24 13.12
N GLY A 14 -40.61 -3.20 13.91
CA GLY A 14 -40.23 -3.36 15.33
C GLY A 14 -38.73 -3.61 15.60
N LEU A 15 -37.94 -4.00 14.60
CA LEU A 15 -36.50 -4.18 14.74
C LEU A 15 -35.73 -2.87 14.50
N LEU A 16 -35.33 -2.21 15.59
CA LEU A 16 -34.68 -0.90 15.57
C LEU A 16 -33.21 -0.95 15.08
N TRP A 17 -33.02 -0.91 13.76
CA TRP A 17 -31.70 -0.75 13.13
C TRP A 17 -31.16 0.69 13.31
N LYS A 18 -30.58 0.99 14.49
CA LYS A 18 -30.08 2.32 14.93
C LYS A 18 -28.85 2.82 14.14
N ILE A 19 -28.99 3.02 12.82
CA ILE A 19 -27.94 3.48 11.90
C ILE A 19 -28.22 4.94 11.50
N PRO A 20 -27.53 5.94 12.08
CA PRO A 20 -27.82 7.36 11.86
C PRO A 20 -27.68 7.75 10.39
N TRP A 21 -28.34 8.84 9.97
CA TRP A 21 -28.31 9.30 8.59
C TRP A 21 -26.95 9.91 8.17
N ARG A 22 -26.17 10.45 9.12
CA ARG A 22 -24.87 11.10 8.90
C ARG A 22 -23.67 10.37 9.53
N LEU A 23 -22.47 10.61 8.99
CA LEU A 23 -21.20 10.26 9.65
C LEU A 23 -20.86 11.30 10.73
N SER A 24 -20.33 10.82 11.86
CA SER A 24 -19.62 11.67 12.82
C SER A 24 -18.24 12.09 12.29
N SER A 25 -17.66 13.16 12.84
CA SER A 25 -16.32 13.68 12.49
C SER A 25 -15.23 12.59 12.52
N THR A 26 -15.20 11.77 13.57
CA THR A 26 -14.22 10.67 13.72
C THR A 26 -14.41 9.57 12.67
N ARG A 27 -15.65 9.31 12.21
CA ARG A 27 -15.94 8.40 11.09
C ARG A 27 -15.52 9.01 9.75
N LYS A 28 -15.72 10.32 9.54
CA LYS A 28 -15.22 11.05 8.35
C LYS A 28 -13.68 11.00 8.27
N LEU A 29 -12.98 11.22 9.39
CA LEU A 29 -11.52 11.09 9.47
C LEU A 29 -11.05 9.67 9.13
N ARG A 30 -11.68 8.63 9.69
CA ARG A 30 -11.37 7.23 9.37
C ARG A 30 -11.65 6.86 7.90
N GLN A 31 -12.65 7.47 7.26
CA GLN A 31 -12.90 7.27 5.83
C GLN A 31 -11.79 7.90 4.97
N ARG A 32 -11.41 9.16 5.23
CA ARG A 32 -10.28 9.81 4.51
C ARG A 32 -8.98 9.03 4.65
N ARG A 33 -8.66 8.53 5.86
CA ARG A 33 -7.49 7.66 6.09
C ARG A 33 -7.55 6.35 5.30
N ARG A 34 -8.73 5.76 5.08
CA ARG A 34 -8.88 4.55 4.23
C ARG A 34 -8.68 4.85 2.75
N LEU A 35 -9.27 5.94 2.24
CA LEU A 35 -9.09 6.34 0.84
C LEU A 35 -7.60 6.55 0.53
N ARG A 36 -6.90 7.37 1.34
CA ARG A 36 -5.44 7.55 1.26
C ARG A 36 -4.66 6.25 1.38
N ARG A 37 -5.04 5.32 2.27
CA ARG A 37 -4.34 4.03 2.38
C ARG A 37 -4.46 3.21 1.11
N VAL A 38 -5.57 3.27 0.39
CA VAL A 38 -5.71 2.64 -0.94
C VAL A 38 -4.85 3.38 -1.98
N ASP A 39 -4.84 4.72 -1.95
CA ASP A 39 -4.01 5.54 -2.84
C ASP A 39 -2.51 5.18 -2.70
N ASN A 40 -2.01 5.14 -1.46
CA ASN A 40 -0.63 4.78 -1.14
C ASN A 40 -0.27 3.34 -1.55
N VAL A 41 -1.21 2.39 -1.48
CA VAL A 41 -0.97 1.00 -1.96
C VAL A 41 -0.84 0.99 -3.49
N VAL A 42 -1.69 1.72 -4.20
CA VAL A 42 -1.61 1.82 -5.67
C VAL A 42 -0.33 2.52 -6.13
N SER A 43 0.10 3.60 -5.45
CA SER A 43 1.35 4.29 -5.80
C SER A 43 2.60 3.43 -5.55
N VAL A 44 2.64 2.66 -4.45
CA VAL A 44 3.74 1.72 -4.19
C VAL A 44 3.79 0.62 -5.25
N LEU A 45 2.65 0.04 -5.63
CA LEU A 45 2.58 -0.97 -6.71
C LEU A 45 3.02 -0.41 -8.07
N ASP A 46 2.58 0.81 -8.42
CA ASP A 46 2.98 1.51 -9.65
C ASP A 46 4.50 1.77 -9.68
N SER A 47 5.10 2.21 -8.56
CA SER A 47 6.57 2.40 -8.48
C SER A 47 7.36 1.09 -8.50
N ALA A 48 6.86 0.03 -7.86
CA ALA A 48 7.55 -1.26 -7.80
C ALA A 48 7.60 -1.93 -9.18
N LEU A 49 6.47 -1.94 -9.89
CA LEU A 49 6.38 -2.52 -11.24
C LEU A 49 7.29 -1.79 -12.25
N LYS A 50 7.34 -0.45 -12.18
CA LYS A 50 8.27 0.36 -12.97
C LYS A 50 9.74 0.01 -12.67
N LYS A 51 10.10 -0.12 -11.39
CA LYS A 51 11.45 -0.51 -10.98
C LYS A 51 11.84 -1.89 -11.51
N SER A 52 10.95 -2.89 -11.43
CA SER A 52 11.23 -4.22 -11.99
C SER A 52 11.47 -4.19 -13.50
N THR A 53 10.70 -3.40 -14.27
CA THR A 53 10.92 -3.28 -15.72
C THR A 53 12.25 -2.60 -16.07
N SER A 54 12.72 -1.62 -15.28
CA SER A 54 14.05 -1.01 -15.47
C SER A 54 15.21 -1.93 -15.07
N THR A 55 15.04 -2.77 -14.04
CA THR A 55 16.10 -3.69 -13.59
C THR A 55 16.27 -4.87 -14.56
N GLN A 56 15.21 -5.33 -15.23
CA GLN A 56 15.29 -6.38 -16.25
C GLN A 56 15.93 -5.93 -17.57
N SER A 57 16.17 -4.62 -17.76
CA SER A 57 16.67 -4.05 -19.02
C SER A 57 18.11 -3.50 -18.94
N GLN A 58 18.83 -3.72 -17.84
CA GLN A 58 20.28 -3.49 -17.77
C GLN A 58 21.05 -4.76 -18.14
N PRO A 59 21.96 -4.71 -19.14
CA PRO A 59 22.95 -5.77 -19.34
C PRO A 59 23.85 -5.93 -18.11
N GLN A 60 24.26 -7.16 -17.80
CA GLN A 60 25.30 -7.41 -16.81
C GLN A 60 26.63 -6.85 -17.35
N PRO A 61 27.36 -5.99 -16.60
CA PRO A 61 28.73 -5.67 -16.97
C PRO A 61 29.60 -6.92 -16.79
N GLN A 62 30.14 -7.44 -17.90
CA GLN A 62 31.01 -8.61 -17.88
C GLN A 62 32.37 -8.23 -17.31
N SER A 63 32.68 -8.72 -16.10
CA SER A 63 34.00 -8.65 -15.49
C SER A 63 34.73 -9.98 -15.68
N GLU A 64 35.52 -10.08 -16.74
CA GLU A 64 36.45 -11.21 -16.92
C GLU A 64 37.70 -11.01 -16.05
N ASP A 65 38.19 -12.09 -15.45
CA ASP A 65 39.60 -12.39 -15.12
C ASP A 65 40.44 -11.38 -14.28
N LYS A 66 41.12 -11.74 -13.17
CA LYS A 66 41.73 -13.03 -12.77
C LYS A 66 41.85 -13.21 -11.24
N LEU A 67 42.06 -14.46 -10.81
CA LEU A 67 42.66 -14.80 -9.50
C LEU A 67 44.17 -15.11 -9.61
N PRO A 68 44.99 -14.68 -8.64
CA PRO A 68 46.22 -15.36 -8.22
C PRO A 68 46.00 -16.12 -6.88
N PRO A 69 46.91 -17.05 -6.48
CA PRO A 69 46.63 -18.05 -5.46
C PRO A 69 47.01 -17.67 -4.01
N SER A 70 46.31 -18.31 -3.07
CA SER A 70 46.70 -18.68 -1.69
C SER A 70 47.82 -17.88 -0.99
N ALA A 71 47.41 -17.03 -0.04
CA ALA A 71 48.27 -16.56 1.05
C ALA A 71 47.59 -16.85 2.40
N ALA A 72 48.36 -17.32 3.39
CA ALA A 72 47.82 -17.76 4.68
C ALA A 72 47.47 -16.58 5.62
N GLY A 73 46.48 -16.81 6.48
CA GLY A 73 45.70 -15.75 7.12
C GLY A 73 46.38 -14.87 8.17
N THR A 74 45.70 -13.76 8.45
CA THR A 74 45.68 -13.12 9.77
C THR A 74 44.24 -12.72 10.09
N GLY A 75 43.40 -13.71 10.39
CA GLY A 75 42.09 -13.47 10.99
C GLY A 75 42.28 -13.24 12.49
N ALA A 76 41.93 -12.05 12.98
CA ALA A 76 42.10 -11.68 14.40
C ALA A 76 41.44 -12.73 15.31
N THR A 77 42.17 -13.20 16.32
CA THR A 77 41.68 -14.23 17.24
C THR A 77 40.63 -13.63 18.18
N LYS A 78 39.83 -14.49 18.82
CA LYS A 78 38.85 -14.04 19.82
C LYS A 78 39.49 -13.37 21.04
N ALA A 79 40.77 -13.64 21.33
CA ALA A 79 41.52 -12.97 22.40
C ALA A 79 41.90 -11.54 22.00
N ASP A 80 42.35 -11.34 20.75
CA ASP A 80 42.68 -10.01 20.22
C ASP A 80 41.43 -9.11 20.21
N LEU A 81 40.30 -9.67 19.76
CA LEU A 81 38.99 -8.98 19.75
C LEU A 81 38.45 -8.68 21.16
N GLN A 82 38.89 -9.38 22.20
CA GLN A 82 38.56 -9.04 23.61
C GLN A 82 39.53 -8.01 24.20
N THR A 83 40.74 -7.87 23.65
CA THR A 83 41.78 -6.97 24.16
C THR A 83 41.75 -5.60 23.48
N THR A 84 41.43 -5.55 22.19
CA THR A 84 41.32 -4.31 21.41
C THR A 84 39.99 -3.59 21.69
N ALA A 85 40.04 -2.28 21.95
CA ALA A 85 38.85 -1.48 22.27
C ALA A 85 37.76 -1.49 21.17
N GLU A 86 38.13 -1.55 19.89
CA GLU A 86 37.18 -1.70 18.79
C GLU A 86 36.56 -3.10 18.73
N GLY A 87 37.33 -4.14 19.07
CA GLY A 87 36.83 -5.51 19.22
C GLY A 87 35.79 -5.60 20.34
N GLN A 88 36.08 -5.02 21.52
CA GLN A 88 35.12 -4.93 22.61
C GLN A 88 33.84 -4.19 22.20
N ARG A 89 33.95 -3.09 21.44
CA ARG A 89 32.79 -2.40 20.86
C ARG A 89 31.98 -3.33 19.96
N LEU A 90 32.61 -4.04 19.03
CA LEU A 90 31.94 -4.97 18.13
C LEU A 90 31.21 -6.09 18.90
N LEU A 91 31.85 -6.72 19.88
CA LEU A 91 31.21 -7.73 20.75
C LEU A 91 30.00 -7.15 21.50
N SER A 92 30.11 -5.92 22.02
CA SER A 92 29.05 -5.27 22.81
C SER A 92 27.75 -5.04 22.05
N THR A 93 27.79 -4.93 20.71
CA THR A 93 26.59 -4.67 19.88
C THR A 93 25.51 -5.75 19.98
N THR A 94 25.86 -6.95 20.44
CA THR A 94 24.90 -8.07 20.57
C THR A 94 24.07 -8.02 21.86
N ASN A 95 24.52 -7.31 22.90
CA ASN A 95 23.82 -7.21 24.19
C ASN A 95 22.87 -6.00 24.24
N THR A 96 21.72 -6.10 23.56
CA THR A 96 20.62 -5.14 23.73
C THR A 96 19.74 -5.51 24.94
N PRO A 97 19.70 -4.72 26.04
CA PRO A 97 18.80 -4.99 27.15
C PRO A 97 17.35 -4.66 26.79
N THR A 98 16.49 -5.68 26.77
CA THR A 98 15.08 -5.62 26.36
C THR A 98 14.17 -4.92 27.39
N SER A 99 14.37 -3.63 27.67
CA SER A 99 13.65 -2.94 28.75
C SER A 99 13.24 -1.47 28.56
N GLN A 100 13.63 -0.78 27.47
CA GLN A 100 13.35 0.67 27.32
C GLN A 100 12.37 1.09 26.20
N SER A 101 12.08 0.24 25.20
CA SER A 101 11.16 0.62 24.11
C SER A 101 9.68 0.72 24.53
N THR A 102 9.30 0.11 25.65
CA THR A 102 7.90 0.02 26.13
C THR A 102 7.37 1.29 26.82
N ARG A 103 8.12 2.41 26.84
CA ARG A 103 7.71 3.66 27.52
C ARG A 103 7.88 4.93 26.67
N ARG A 104 6.97 5.15 25.71
CA ARG A 104 6.38 6.47 25.39
C ARG A 104 5.15 6.34 24.49
N HIS A 105 4.09 7.10 24.81
CA HIS A 105 2.85 7.09 24.04
C HIS A 105 2.84 8.20 22.97
N GLY A 106 2.60 7.78 21.73
CA GLY A 106 2.28 8.54 20.51
C GLY A 106 2.43 10.08 20.45
N ARG A 107 3.45 10.53 19.71
CA ARG A 107 3.31 11.44 18.55
C ARG A 107 4.47 11.25 17.57
N GLY A 108 4.19 10.98 16.29
CA GLY A 108 5.19 10.91 15.22
C GLY A 108 4.82 9.92 14.09
N PRO A 109 5.31 10.12 12.85
CA PRO A 109 5.40 9.06 11.84
C PRO A 109 6.41 7.98 12.24
N LEU A 110 6.43 6.86 11.51
CA LEU A 110 7.44 5.83 11.68
C LEU A 110 8.75 6.22 10.98
N GLN A 111 9.87 5.84 11.59
CA GLN A 111 11.19 5.90 10.98
C GLN A 111 11.18 5.03 9.70
N GLY A 112 11.38 5.65 8.53
CA GLY A 112 11.27 4.99 7.22
C GLY A 112 10.60 5.78 6.11
N GLU A 113 9.95 6.93 6.38
CA GLU A 113 9.50 7.84 5.33
C GLU A 113 10.69 8.59 4.68
N PHE A 114 11.28 7.99 3.64
CA PHE A 114 12.23 8.65 2.76
C PHE A 114 11.49 9.47 1.68
N LEU A 115 11.75 10.78 1.64
CA LEU A 115 11.44 11.62 0.48
C LEU A 115 12.68 11.66 -0.45
N PRO A 116 12.60 11.16 -1.69
CA PRO A 116 13.71 11.25 -2.62
C PRO A 116 13.80 12.65 -3.24
N THR A 117 14.67 13.49 -2.70
CA THR A 117 15.21 14.67 -3.40
C THR A 117 16.33 14.28 -4.36
N SER A 118 16.69 15.21 -5.26
CA SER A 118 17.79 15.15 -6.26
C SER A 118 17.68 14.09 -7.38
N THR A 119 17.53 14.60 -8.60
CA THR A 119 17.94 13.98 -9.88
C THR A 119 19.46 13.79 -9.92
N PRO A 120 19.99 12.81 -10.68
CA PRO A 120 20.72 13.20 -11.89
C PRO A 120 20.54 12.27 -13.12
N ILE A 121 21.11 12.74 -14.24
CA ILE A 121 21.23 12.18 -15.61
C ILE A 121 22.75 11.97 -15.87
N PRO A 122 23.29 11.12 -16.79
CA PRO A 122 22.72 10.35 -17.92
C PRO A 122 22.85 8.80 -17.69
N ALA A 123 23.26 7.84 -18.55
CA ALA A 123 23.81 7.83 -19.93
C ALA A 123 23.76 6.47 -20.69
N GLN A 124 23.77 6.58 -22.03
CA GLN A 124 24.42 5.76 -23.09
C GLN A 124 24.20 4.22 -23.22
N THR A 125 23.86 3.85 -24.46
CA THR A 125 23.92 2.54 -25.20
C THR A 125 25.39 2.22 -25.66
N PRO A 126 25.78 1.07 -26.30
CA PRO A 126 25.00 0.27 -27.30
C PRO A 126 25.34 -1.24 -27.58
N THR A 127 24.63 -1.79 -28.59
CA THR A 127 25.02 -2.87 -29.56
C THR A 127 25.03 -4.37 -29.15
N GLY A 128 24.29 -5.19 -29.92
CA GLY A 128 24.50 -6.66 -30.11
C GLY A 128 23.79 -7.59 -29.11
N SER A 129 23.35 -8.80 -29.46
CA SER A 129 23.21 -9.50 -30.76
C SER A 129 22.03 -10.52 -30.70
N ILE A 130 21.72 -11.25 -31.78
CA ILE A 130 20.52 -12.12 -31.89
C ILE A 130 20.87 -13.61 -31.78
N THR A 131 20.15 -14.34 -30.91
CA THR A 131 20.00 -15.81 -31.00
C THR A 131 18.56 -16.21 -30.65
N LEU A 132 17.96 -17.12 -31.44
CA LEU A 132 16.63 -17.67 -31.22
C LEU A 132 16.71 -19.08 -30.61
N GLN A 133 16.07 -19.31 -29.46
CA GLN A 133 15.78 -20.67 -28.97
C GLN A 133 14.49 -20.71 -28.13
N ARG A 134 13.65 -21.73 -28.37
CA ARG A 134 12.30 -21.92 -27.79
C ARG A 134 11.86 -23.38 -28.04
N PRO A 135 11.00 -24.03 -27.21
CA PRO A 135 10.62 -23.78 -25.80
C PRO A 135 10.85 -25.02 -24.89
N SER A 136 11.25 -24.82 -23.63
CA SER A 136 11.28 -25.94 -22.64
C SER A 136 11.03 -25.55 -21.18
N SER A 137 10.44 -24.38 -20.93
CA SER A 137 9.70 -24.09 -19.70
C SER A 137 8.61 -23.06 -20.00
N ILE A 138 7.60 -22.94 -19.12
CA ILE A 138 6.62 -21.84 -19.15
C ILE A 138 7.00 -20.88 -18.01
N PRO A 139 7.69 -19.76 -18.29
CA PRO A 139 7.95 -18.75 -17.27
C PRO A 139 6.68 -17.93 -17.03
N LEU A 140 6.46 -17.46 -15.79
CA LEU A 140 5.18 -16.90 -15.32
C LEU A 140 4.85 -15.47 -15.85
N LEU A 141 5.41 -15.07 -16.99
CA LEU A 141 5.54 -13.69 -17.48
C LEU A 141 4.23 -13.06 -18.01
N THR A 142 3.19 -13.86 -18.29
CA THR A 142 1.90 -13.35 -18.80
C THR A 142 1.03 -12.66 -17.74
N ARG A 143 1.50 -12.56 -16.49
CA ARG A 143 0.76 -11.92 -15.38
C ARG A 143 1.02 -10.41 -15.26
N ASP A 144 2.20 -9.96 -15.63
CA ASP A 144 2.66 -8.60 -15.34
C ASP A 144 1.98 -7.55 -16.23
N SER A 145 1.87 -7.85 -17.54
CA SER A 145 1.20 -6.98 -18.52
C SER A 145 -0.27 -6.73 -18.19
N ASN A 146 -0.97 -7.71 -17.62
CA ASN A 146 -2.36 -7.55 -17.17
C ASN A 146 -2.45 -6.79 -15.83
N THR A 147 -1.48 -6.98 -14.93
CA THR A 147 -1.42 -6.25 -13.64
C THR A 147 -1.18 -4.75 -13.87
N ILE A 148 -0.28 -4.39 -14.78
CA ILE A 148 -0.01 -3.00 -15.18
C ILE A 148 -1.27 -2.35 -15.81
N LYS A 149 -1.98 -3.05 -16.70
CA LYS A 149 -3.25 -2.57 -17.29
C LYS A 149 -4.31 -2.27 -16.23
N LEU A 150 -4.45 -3.12 -15.21
CA LEU A 150 -5.41 -2.91 -14.12
C LEU A 150 -5.06 -1.67 -13.27
N ILE A 151 -3.78 -1.43 -12.99
CA ILE A 151 -3.32 -0.24 -12.26
C ILE A 151 -3.49 1.03 -13.10
N ALA A 152 -3.17 0.97 -14.40
CA ALA A 152 -3.39 2.08 -15.33
C ALA A 152 -4.89 2.45 -15.43
N ARG A 153 -5.77 1.46 -15.62
CA ARG A 153 -7.23 1.66 -15.59
C ARG A 153 -7.68 2.25 -14.26
N TRP A 154 -7.21 1.70 -13.13
CA TRP A 154 -7.58 2.22 -11.80
C TRP A 154 -7.22 3.70 -11.66
N LYS A 155 -6.01 4.11 -12.06
CA LYS A 155 -5.57 5.51 -12.00
C LYS A 155 -6.35 6.45 -12.94
N ALA A 156 -6.95 5.95 -14.02
CA ALA A 156 -7.81 6.72 -14.90
C ALA A 156 -9.28 6.81 -14.42
N GLU A 157 -9.79 5.74 -13.78
CA GLU A 157 -11.21 5.63 -13.37
C GLU A 157 -11.48 6.11 -11.92
N MET A 158 -10.48 6.07 -11.04
CA MET A 158 -10.67 6.26 -9.59
C MET A 158 -9.89 7.47 -9.04
N PRO A 159 -10.54 8.63 -8.80
CA PRO A 159 -9.88 9.82 -8.27
C PRO A 159 -9.36 9.61 -6.85
N THR A 160 -8.26 10.27 -6.49
CA THR A 160 -7.60 10.20 -5.17
C THR A 160 -8.44 10.85 -4.06
N GLU A 161 -8.08 10.62 -2.78
CA GLU A 161 -8.74 11.35 -1.68
C GLU A 161 -8.60 12.87 -1.79
N GLN A 162 -7.60 13.41 -2.49
CA GLN A 162 -7.43 14.86 -2.60
C GLN A 162 -8.41 15.46 -3.61
N GLU A 163 -8.50 14.87 -4.81
CA GLU A 163 -9.36 15.33 -5.92
C GLU A 163 -10.85 15.13 -5.67
N MET A 164 -11.23 14.07 -4.93
CA MET A 164 -12.64 13.80 -4.62
C MET A 164 -13.32 14.99 -3.91
N LEU A 165 -14.56 15.31 -4.29
CA LEU A 165 -15.35 16.32 -3.58
C LEU A 165 -15.76 15.83 -2.17
N PRO A 166 -15.89 16.72 -1.16
CA PRO A 166 -16.37 16.35 0.17
C PRO A 166 -17.75 15.69 0.21
N ARG A 167 -18.61 15.92 -0.81
CA ARG A 167 -19.91 15.25 -0.97
C ARG A 167 -19.72 13.75 -1.19
N ASP A 168 -18.88 13.37 -2.13
CA ASP A 168 -18.71 11.98 -2.59
C ASP A 168 -17.80 11.15 -1.67
N LYS A 169 -16.91 11.79 -0.90
CA LYS A 169 -16.17 11.13 0.20
C LYS A 169 -17.07 10.51 1.28
N TYR A 170 -18.30 11.03 1.45
CA TYR A 170 -19.20 10.64 2.53
C TYR A 170 -20.60 10.23 2.08
N THR A 171 -20.96 10.45 0.80
CA THR A 171 -22.24 10.06 0.23
C THR A 171 -22.07 9.38 -1.13
N MET A 172 -22.94 8.42 -1.41
CA MET A 172 -23.03 7.68 -2.67
C MET A 172 -24.40 7.93 -3.30
N PHE A 173 -24.50 7.69 -4.61
CA PHE A 173 -25.77 7.66 -5.32
C PHE A 173 -26.70 6.54 -4.80
N ASP A 174 -27.99 6.83 -4.68
CA ASP A 174 -29.04 5.82 -4.53
C ASP A 174 -30.33 6.29 -5.23
N LYS A 175 -30.73 5.59 -6.30
CA LYS A 175 -31.92 5.87 -7.11
C LYS A 175 -33.22 5.92 -6.28
N LYS A 176 -33.29 5.22 -5.13
CA LYS A 176 -34.50 5.08 -4.31
C LYS A 176 -34.65 6.15 -3.22
N VAL A 177 -33.70 7.09 -3.09
CA VAL A 177 -33.69 8.12 -2.03
C VAL A 177 -33.98 9.50 -2.62
N ARG A 178 -34.84 10.29 -1.97
CA ARG A 178 -35.13 11.68 -2.37
C ARG A 178 -33.85 12.52 -2.38
N GLY A 179 -33.54 13.15 -3.51
CA GLY A 179 -32.27 13.86 -3.72
C GLY A 179 -31.07 12.96 -4.05
N TYR A 180 -31.32 11.69 -4.42
CA TYR A 180 -30.38 10.75 -5.03
C TYR A 180 -29.05 10.51 -4.30
N ARG A 181 -28.96 10.85 -3.00
CA ARG A 181 -27.75 10.67 -2.18
C ARG A 181 -28.04 9.99 -0.85
N LYS A 182 -27.12 9.09 -0.47
CA LYS A 182 -27.18 8.26 0.72
C LYS A 182 -25.81 8.23 1.40
N GLY A 183 -25.78 8.27 2.74
CA GLY A 183 -24.52 8.19 3.48
C GLY A 183 -23.78 6.88 3.19
N VAL A 184 -22.51 6.96 2.79
CA VAL A 184 -21.70 5.82 2.31
C VAL A 184 -21.59 4.68 3.34
N HIS A 185 -21.78 4.97 4.62
CA HIS A 185 -21.82 3.99 5.69
C HIS A 185 -23.06 3.10 5.74
N LYS A 186 -24.05 3.34 4.87
CA LYS A 186 -25.21 2.46 4.65
C LYS A 186 -24.96 1.44 3.52
N LEU A 187 -23.78 1.47 2.87
CA LEU A 187 -23.33 0.42 1.95
C LEU A 187 -22.85 -0.82 2.74
N PRO A 188 -23.24 -2.05 2.36
CA PRO A 188 -22.69 -3.27 2.95
C PRO A 188 -21.16 -3.29 2.84
N LYS A 189 -20.49 -3.58 3.96
CA LYS A 189 -19.02 -3.67 4.07
C LYS A 189 -18.24 -2.42 3.54
N TRP A 190 -18.83 -1.21 3.60
CA TRP A 190 -18.23 0.08 3.16
C TRP A 190 -16.83 0.43 3.68
N THR A 191 -16.32 -0.29 4.69
CA THR A 191 -14.96 -0.14 5.22
C THR A 191 -13.91 -0.94 4.43
N ARG A 192 -14.35 -1.83 3.53
CA ARG A 192 -13.55 -2.67 2.63
C ARG A 192 -13.82 -2.37 1.15
N VAL A 193 -15.06 -2.02 0.79
CA VAL A 193 -15.47 -1.67 -0.58
C VAL A 193 -15.05 -0.23 -0.93
N SER A 194 -14.48 -0.05 -2.11
CA SER A 194 -13.90 1.20 -2.62
C SER A 194 -14.86 1.97 -3.56
N GLN A 195 -15.98 2.47 -3.05
CA GLN A 195 -16.81 3.42 -3.81
C GLN A 195 -16.13 4.79 -3.86
N ARG A 196 -15.99 5.36 -5.07
CA ARG A 196 -15.44 6.73 -5.29
C ARG A 196 -16.23 7.54 -6.31
N VAL A 197 -16.47 6.97 -7.49
CA VAL A 197 -17.27 7.59 -8.55
C VAL A 197 -18.76 7.48 -8.22
N ASN A 198 -19.52 8.51 -8.56
CA ASN A 198 -20.99 8.54 -8.61
C ASN A 198 -21.39 8.94 -10.05
N PRO A 199 -22.56 8.54 -10.56
CA PRO A 199 -23.02 8.95 -11.89
C PRO A 199 -23.13 10.47 -12.01
N PRO A 200 -22.75 11.07 -13.16
CA PRO A 200 -22.82 12.52 -13.36
C PRO A 200 -24.26 13.02 -13.32
N GLY A 201 -24.46 14.26 -12.86
CA GLY A 201 -25.78 14.90 -12.76
C GLY A 201 -26.57 14.63 -11.45
N PHE A 202 -26.04 13.79 -10.54
CA PHE A 202 -26.68 13.44 -9.26
C PHE A 202 -25.78 13.78 -8.07
#